data_AF-A0A3D5KKR9-F1
#
_entry.id   AF-A0A3D5KKR9-F1
#
_cell.length_a   1.000
_cell.length_b   1.000
_cell.length_c   1.000
_cell.angle_alpha   90.00
_cell.angle_beta   90.00
_cell.angle_gamma   90.00
#
_symmetry.space_group_name_H-M   'P 1'
#
loop_
_entity.id
_entity.type
_entity.pdbx_description
1 polymer ?
#
loop_
_entity_poly.entity_id
_entity_poly.type
_entity_poly.pdbx_seq_one_letter_code
_entity_poly.pdbx_strand_id
1 'polypeptide(L)'
;HFFVVVYNSADRLTNAVVDALEKFNAKNWKELKLTTSNLGLDDKTLTMCVEIPDRGTALKYYYGFLDQLYKTKPFSDHKFNNFVITKDNFQILYRTKSLDEYLTFFDKNYQK
;
A
#
# COMPACT_ATOMS: atom_id res chain seq x y z
N HIS A 1 9.19 7.15 -2.54
CA HIS A 1 8.72 5.75 -2.43
C HIS A 1 7.23 5.77 -2.17
N PHE A 2 6.52 4.72 -2.58
CA PHE A 2 5.08 4.58 -2.39
C PHE A 2 4.81 3.30 -1.61
N PHE A 3 3.88 3.38 -0.67
CA PHE A 3 3.30 2.21 -0.04
C PHE A 3 1.97 1.91 -0.74
N VAL A 4 1.71 0.65 -1.09
CA VAL A 4 0.53 0.25 -1.86
C VAL A 4 -0.18 -0.88 -1.14
N VAL A 5 -1.50 -0.75 -1.04
CA VAL A 5 -2.44 -1.75 -0.53
C VAL A 5 -3.35 -2.15 -1.68
N VAL A 6 -3.38 -3.44 -2.00
CA VAL A 6 -4.22 -4.00 -3.04
C VAL A 6 -5.25 -4.93 -2.42
N TYR A 7 -6.51 -4.71 -2.77
CA TYR A 7 -7.65 -5.51 -2.31
C TYR A 7 -8.68 -5.64 -3.42
N ASN A 8 -9.62 -6.57 -3.27
CA ASN A 8 -10.66 -6.78 -4.26
C ASN A 8 -11.64 -5.59 -4.26
N SER A 9 -11.92 -5.03 -5.43
CA SER A 9 -12.91 -3.95 -5.57
C SER A 9 -14.29 -4.37 -5.10
N ALA A 10 -14.62 -5.66 -5.19
CA ALA A 10 -15.88 -6.23 -4.72
C ALA A 10 -16.08 -6.09 -3.20
N ASP A 11 -14.98 -6.05 -2.43
CA ASP A 11 -15.05 -5.97 -0.96
C ASP A 11 -15.46 -4.57 -0.46
N ARG A 12 -15.48 -3.55 -1.34
CA ARG A 12 -15.84 -2.15 -1.02
C ARG A 12 -15.06 -1.56 0.17
N LEU A 13 -13.83 -2.02 0.39
CA LEU A 13 -12.97 -1.62 1.50
C LEU A 13 -12.26 -0.28 1.30
N THR A 14 -12.44 0.37 0.14
CA THR A 14 -11.73 1.59 -0.23
C THR A 14 -11.81 2.68 0.81
N ASN A 15 -12.99 2.99 1.31
CA ASN A 15 -13.14 4.02 2.35
C ASN A 15 -12.47 3.61 3.66
N ALA A 16 -12.55 2.32 4.02
CA ALA A 16 -11.93 1.82 5.25
C ALA A 16 -10.39 1.87 5.17
N VAL A 17 -9.80 1.47 4.04
CA VAL A 17 -8.34 1.53 3.82
C VAL A 17 -7.86 2.98 3.82
N VAL A 18 -8.57 3.88 3.15
CA VAL A 18 -8.23 5.32 3.13
C VAL A 18 -8.28 5.90 4.54
N ASP A 19 -9.36 5.68 5.27
CA ASP A 19 -9.50 6.15 6.66
C ASP A 19 -8.41 5.58 7.57
N ALA A 20 -8.06 4.30 7.43
CA ALA A 20 -6.98 3.67 8.18
C ALA A 20 -5.61 4.30 7.88
N LEU A 21 -5.32 4.56 6.59
CA LEU A 21 -4.08 5.22 6.16
C LEU A 21 -4.01 6.66 6.65
N GLU A 22 -5.08 7.43 6.50
CA GLU A 22 -5.13 8.82 6.96
C GLU A 22 -4.97 8.92 8.48
N LYS A 23 -5.64 8.05 9.25
CA LYS A 23 -5.46 7.96 10.71
C LYS A 23 -4.02 7.59 11.08
N PHE A 24 -3.42 6.63 10.37
CA PHE A 24 -2.04 6.22 10.60
C PHE A 24 -1.05 7.35 10.26
N ASN A 25 -1.27 8.06 9.14
CA ASN A 25 -0.48 9.21 8.71
C ASN A 25 -0.57 10.34 9.74
N ALA A 26 -1.78 10.72 10.13
CA ALA A 26 -2.01 11.80 11.09
C ALA A 26 -1.44 11.49 12.48
N LYS A 27 -1.40 10.21 12.87
CA LYS A 27 -0.89 9.78 14.18
C LYS A 27 0.63 9.64 14.22
N ASN A 28 1.24 9.02 13.21
CA ASN A 28 2.65 8.62 13.26
C ASN A 28 3.55 9.46 12.34
N TRP A 29 2.98 10.12 11.33
CA TRP A 29 3.72 10.76 10.24
C TRP A 29 3.18 12.15 9.91
N LYS A 30 2.62 12.87 10.89
CA LYS A 30 2.00 14.19 10.69
C LYS A 30 2.97 15.24 10.14
N GLU A 31 4.25 15.09 10.43
CA GLU A 31 5.33 15.94 9.91
C GLU A 31 5.61 15.67 8.42
N LEU A 32 5.35 14.45 7.96
CA LEU A 32 5.41 14.09 6.56
C LEU A 32 4.06 14.45 5.92
N LYS A 33 4.07 15.23 4.83
CA LYS A 33 2.87 15.60 4.08
C LYS A 33 2.38 14.43 3.21
N LEU A 34 2.24 13.26 3.82
CA LEU A 34 1.83 12.04 3.16
C LEU A 34 0.44 12.20 2.57
N THR A 35 0.30 11.82 1.29
CA THR A 35 -0.99 11.87 0.61
C THR A 35 -1.44 10.47 0.27
N THR A 36 -2.73 10.21 0.40
CA THR A 36 -3.33 8.93 0.00
C THR A 36 -3.96 9.09 -1.39
N SER A 37 -3.80 8.10 -2.25
CA SER A 37 -4.35 8.09 -3.60
C SER A 37 -4.92 6.72 -3.92
N ASN A 38 -6.03 6.69 -4.64
CA ASN A 38 -6.74 5.46 -4.94
C ASN A 38 -6.83 5.28 -6.44
N LEU A 39 -6.62 4.05 -6.89
CA LEU A 39 -6.54 3.68 -8.28
C LEU A 39 -7.25 2.35 -8.51
N GLY A 40 -8.20 2.32 -9.43
CA GLY A 40 -8.83 1.08 -9.88
C GLY A 40 -7.95 0.34 -10.88
N LEU A 41 -7.79 -0.97 -10.71
CA LEU A 41 -7.11 -1.87 -11.64
C LEU A 41 -7.99 -3.09 -11.88
N ASP A 42 -8.82 -3.02 -12.93
CA ASP A 42 -9.76 -4.08 -13.31
C ASP A 42 -10.65 -4.53 -12.12
N ASP A 43 -10.45 -5.74 -11.58
CA ASP A 43 -11.19 -6.28 -10.44
C ASP A 43 -10.61 -5.87 -9.06
N LYS A 44 -9.50 -5.15 -9.05
CA LYS A 44 -8.78 -4.75 -7.84
C LYS A 44 -8.78 -3.25 -7.65
N THR A 45 -8.68 -2.82 -6.41
CA THR A 45 -8.42 -1.43 -6.08
C THR A 45 -7.07 -1.35 -5.37
N LEU A 46 -6.27 -0.38 -5.80
CA LEU A 46 -4.98 -0.04 -5.21
C LEU A 46 -5.13 1.27 -4.47
N THR A 47 -4.92 1.25 -3.17
CA THR A 47 -4.76 2.47 -2.37
C THR A 47 -3.29 2.64 -2.06
N MET A 48 -2.73 3.79 -2.39
CA MET A 48 -1.33 4.08 -2.24
C MET A 48 -1.09 5.34 -1.42
N CYS A 49 -0.08 5.28 -0.55
CA CYS A 49 0.42 6.42 0.19
C CYS A 49 1.70 6.92 -0.48
N VAL A 50 1.68 8.18 -0.93
CA VAL A 50 2.77 8.86 -1.63
C VAL A 50 3.47 9.86 -0.71
N GLU A 51 4.52 10.52 -1.21
CA GLU A 51 5.36 11.48 -0.47
C GLU A 51 6.28 10.84 0.59
N ILE A 52 6.55 9.53 0.51
CA ILE A 52 7.49 8.87 1.41
C ILE A 52 8.94 9.14 0.92
N PRO A 53 9.79 9.79 1.72
CA PRO A 53 11.08 10.33 1.27
C PRO A 53 12.06 9.25 0.84
N ASP A 54 12.25 8.20 1.65
CA ASP A 54 13.26 7.18 1.44
C ASP A 54 12.71 5.75 1.66
N ARG A 55 13.50 4.76 1.24
CA ARG A 55 13.15 3.34 1.37
C ARG A 55 13.01 2.92 2.83
N GLY A 56 13.88 3.41 3.71
CA GLY A 56 13.85 3.07 5.13
C GLY A 56 12.56 3.54 5.80
N THR A 57 12.15 4.78 5.52
CA THR A 57 10.88 5.33 5.96
C THR A 57 9.70 4.55 5.39
N ALA A 58 9.73 4.17 4.11
CA ALA A 58 8.68 3.37 3.50
C ALA A 58 8.56 1.97 4.10
N LEU A 59 9.68 1.33 4.45
CA LEU A 59 9.68 0.04 5.15
C LEU A 59 9.16 0.17 6.58
N LYS A 60 9.57 1.20 7.32
CA LYS A 60 9.02 1.49 8.66
C LYS A 60 7.51 1.72 8.60
N TYR A 61 7.05 2.48 7.60
CA TYR A 61 5.64 2.68 7.33
C TYR A 61 4.92 1.36 7.07
N TYR A 62 5.46 0.55 6.15
CA TYR A 62 4.94 -0.77 5.79
C TYR A 62 4.76 -1.68 7.02
N TYR A 63 5.80 -1.85 7.83
CA TYR A 63 5.73 -2.72 9.01
C TYR A 63 4.77 -2.19 10.07
N GLY A 64 4.79 -0.88 10.34
CA GLY A 64 3.88 -0.27 11.32
C GLY A 64 2.42 -0.33 10.90
N PHE A 65 2.14 -0.13 9.61
CA PHE A 65 0.79 -0.20 9.08
C PHE A 65 0.27 -1.65 9.07
N LEU A 66 1.09 -2.63 8.67
CA LEU A 66 0.72 -4.05 8.72
C LEU A 66 0.35 -4.50 10.14
N ASP A 67 1.16 -4.15 11.13
CA ASP A 67 0.88 -4.49 12.53
C ASP A 67 -0.49 -3.95 12.98
N GLN A 68 -0.83 -2.72 12.60
CA GLN A 68 -2.14 -2.13 12.92
C GLN A 68 -3.27 -2.74 12.08
N LEU A 69 -3.03 -3.00 10.79
CA LEU A 69 -4.02 -3.51 9.86
C LEU A 69 -4.45 -4.94 10.25
N TYR A 70 -3.52 -5.83 10.56
CA TYR A 70 -3.84 -7.19 11.03
C TYR A 70 -4.59 -7.21 12.37
N LYS A 71 -4.42 -6.18 13.20
CA LYS A 71 -5.15 -6.03 14.48
C LYS A 71 -6.54 -5.40 14.32
N THR A 72 -6.85 -4.84 13.16
CA THR A 72 -8.09 -4.07 12.94
C THR A 72 -9.06 -4.89 12.08
N LYS A 73 -10.26 -5.19 12.60
CA LYS A 73 -11.35 -5.75 11.78
C LYS A 73 -11.95 -4.64 10.89
N PRO A 74 -12.36 -4.91 9.65
CA PRO A 74 -12.44 -6.22 8.98
C PRO A 74 -11.15 -6.67 8.27
N PHE A 75 -10.06 -5.92 8.38
CA PHE A 75 -8.86 -6.18 7.58
C PHE A 75 -8.16 -7.52 7.91
N SER A 76 -8.39 -8.08 9.10
CA SER A 76 -7.91 -9.42 9.45
C SER A 76 -8.56 -10.55 8.64
N ASP A 77 -9.79 -10.34 8.14
CA ASP A 77 -10.61 -11.37 7.49
C ASP A 77 -10.52 -11.33 5.95
N HIS A 78 -9.92 -10.27 5.38
CA HIS A 78 -9.76 -10.10 3.93
C HIS A 78 -8.30 -10.24 3.49
N LYS A 79 -8.07 -10.69 2.25
CA LYS A 79 -6.73 -10.82 1.68
C LYS A 79 -6.26 -9.47 1.11
N PHE A 80 -5.32 -8.83 1.78
CA PHE A 80 -4.66 -7.61 1.29
C PHE A 80 -3.24 -7.95 0.83
N ASN A 81 -2.88 -7.49 -0.36
CA ASN A 81 -1.49 -7.47 -0.79
C ASN A 81 -0.93 -6.09 -0.49
N ASN A 82 0.03 -6.04 0.43
CA ASN A 82 0.70 -4.80 0.81
C ASN A 82 2.16 -4.87 0.34
N PHE A 83 2.67 -3.80 -0.25
CA PHE A 83 4.08 -3.72 -0.64
C PHE A 83 4.55 -2.27 -0.78
N VAL A 84 5.87 -2.08 -0.80
CA VAL A 84 6.49 -0.80 -1.09
C VAL A 84 7.00 -0.82 -2.54
N ILE A 85 6.78 0.26 -3.28
CA ILE A 85 7.18 0.40 -4.68
C ILE A 85 7.77 1.79 -4.95
N THR A 86 8.69 1.89 -5.90
CA THR A 86 9.19 3.19 -6.39
C THR A 86 8.27 3.76 -7.46
N LYS A 87 8.39 5.06 -7.75
CA LYS A 87 7.56 5.69 -8.79
C LYS A 87 7.78 5.05 -10.16
N ASP A 88 9.03 4.74 -10.50
CA ASP A 88 9.41 4.08 -11.75
C ASP A 88 8.80 2.68 -11.86
N ASN A 89 8.94 1.85 -10.82
CA ASN A 89 8.37 0.50 -10.81
C ASN A 89 6.84 0.53 -10.85
N PHE A 90 6.22 1.52 -10.21
CA PHE A 90 4.78 1.69 -10.23
C PHE A 90 4.25 1.99 -11.64
N GLN A 91 4.94 2.83 -12.41
CA GLN A 91 4.57 3.08 -13.80
C GLN A 91 4.64 1.80 -14.65
N ILE A 92 5.63 0.95 -14.42
CA ILE A 92 5.76 -0.34 -15.11
C ILE A 92 4.60 -1.27 -14.71
N LEU A 93 4.33 -1.42 -13.41
CA LEU A 93 3.21 -2.23 -12.90
C LEU A 93 1.87 -1.77 -13.46
N TYR A 94 1.64 -0.45 -13.51
CA TYR A 94 0.39 0.10 -14.04
C TYR A 94 0.26 -0.14 -15.55
N ARG A 95 1.36 -0.01 -16.30
CA ARG A 95 1.36 -0.22 -17.76
C ARG A 95 1.21 -1.69 -18.15
N THR A 96 1.85 -2.58 -17.41
CA THR A 96 1.85 -4.03 -17.67
C THR A 96 0.64 -4.73 -17.05
N LYS A 97 -0.07 -4.07 -16.13
CA LYS A 97 -1.11 -4.65 -15.26
C LYS A 97 -0.67 -5.94 -14.54
N SER A 98 0.64 -6.18 -14.47
CA SER A 98 1.21 -7.44 -14.01
C SER A 98 1.60 -7.32 -12.54
N LEU A 99 0.58 -7.37 -11.68
CA LEU A 99 0.77 -7.33 -10.23
C LEU A 99 1.63 -8.51 -9.75
N ASP A 100 1.38 -9.72 -10.26
CA ASP A 100 2.10 -10.94 -9.91
C ASP A 100 3.60 -10.88 -10.23
N GLU A 101 3.97 -10.32 -11.38
CA GLU A 101 5.38 -10.13 -11.75
C GLU A 101 6.07 -9.16 -10.80
N TYR A 102 5.39 -8.06 -10.43
CA TYR A 102 5.92 -7.11 -9.47
C TYR A 102 6.06 -7.71 -8.08
N LEU A 103 5.06 -8.46 -7.60
CA LEU A 103 5.12 -9.13 -6.30
C LEU A 103 6.32 -10.09 -6.24
N THR A 104 6.57 -10.83 -7.33
CA THR A 104 7.74 -11.71 -7.46
C THR A 104 9.06 -10.92 -7.42
N PHE A 105 9.12 -9.76 -8.07
CA PHE A 105 10.28 -8.88 -8.01
C PHE A 105 10.49 -8.30 -6.60
N PHE A 106 9.41 -7.85 -5.96
CA PHE A 106 9.44 -7.29 -4.62
C PHE A 106 9.95 -8.31 -3.60
N ASP A 107 9.42 -9.53 -3.63
CA ASP A 107 9.88 -10.66 -2.80
C ASP A 107 11.39 -10.88 -2.96
N LYS A 108 11.87 -11.02 -4.21
CA LYS A 108 13.29 -11.27 -4.50
C LYS A 108 14.23 -10.13 -4.11
N ASN A 109 13.79 -8.88 -4.18
CA ASN A 109 14.64 -7.70 -4.04
C ASN A 109 14.52 -6.98 -2.68
N TYR A 110 13.41 -7.20 -1.97
CA TYR A 110 13.13 -6.53 -0.69
C TYR A 110 13.00 -7.49 0.51
N GLN A 111 12.80 -8.80 0.32
CA GLN A 111 12.77 -9.78 1.44
C GLN A 111 14.10 -10.51 1.70
N LYS A 112 15.24 -10.03 1.17
CA LYS A 112 16.56 -10.55 1.53
C LYS A 112 17.21 -9.80 2.69
#